data_AF-A0A660UTB8-F1
#
_entry.id   AF-A0A660UTB8-F1
#
_cell.length_a   1.000
_cell.length_b   1.000
_cell.length_c   1.000
_cell.angle_alpha   90.00
_cell.angle_beta   90.00
_cell.angle_gamma   90.00
#
_symmetry.space_group_name_H-M   'P 1'
#
loop_
_entity.id
_entity.type
_entity.pdbx_description
1 polymer ?
#
loop_
_entity_poly.entity_id
_entity_poly.type
_entity_poly.pdbx_seq_one_letter_code
_entity_poly.pdbx_strand_id
1 'polypeptide(L)'
;MVAGFAECHDEMAYNSLSVMRNGRPAAVYRKCVLPNYGVFDEKRYFHAGCEPLIIEVKGVRVAFTICEDIWQLDRPAKFLEGAKRKDLIVNISASPFHLGKIGRRQEILSRCAKHFDCAVGYCNLVGGQDELVFDGRSMFVDASGRVACRAKAFDEDLLVVDITAPQEGTVTVKTVSAAVEHPCADAGDEASEVYEALVLGTRDYVRKNGFEKVVIGLSGGIDSSLTAAIAVAALGAENVVGVTMPSRFNLAETQTDAQRTAENLGMSFHTAPIEDALGSFHKTLELFEGWDDSGVAYENLQARIRGTILMSLSNQFSYLVLTTGNKSETAVGYSTLYGDTAGGFAVIKDVPKTMVYELAEYVNRTAGREIIPESVIKRPPSAELRDDQKDSDSLPDYDLLDTILKGYIEEDKSPAELTAAGLDAETVKRIARLVDLNEYKRRQSPPGVRITPKAFGKDRRMPITNHYR
;
A
#
# COMPACT_ATOMS: atom_id res chain seq x y z
N MET A 1 -11.22 -26.19 14.39
CA MET A 1 -10.64 -25.22 13.44
C MET A 1 -11.73 -24.26 13.01
N VAL A 2 -11.39 -23.00 12.73
CA VAL A 2 -12.32 -22.00 12.17
C VAL A 2 -11.68 -21.51 10.87
N ALA A 3 -12.46 -21.41 9.79
CA ALA A 3 -11.96 -20.94 8.50
C ALA A 3 -13.00 -20.09 7.78
N GLY A 4 -12.56 -18.98 7.17
CA GLY A 4 -13.38 -18.17 6.28
C GLY A 4 -13.51 -18.79 4.90
N PHE A 5 -14.67 -18.65 4.26
CA PHE A 5 -14.93 -19.13 2.91
C PHE A 5 -16.09 -18.37 2.26
N ALA A 6 -16.13 -18.34 0.93
CA ALA A 6 -17.31 -17.90 0.19
C ALA A 6 -18.32 -19.06 0.14
N GLU A 7 -19.48 -18.87 0.74
CA GLU A 7 -20.56 -19.86 0.79
C GLU A 7 -21.57 -19.58 -0.31
N CYS A 8 -22.00 -20.62 -1.04
CA CYS A 8 -23.21 -20.57 -1.86
C CYS A 8 -24.30 -21.38 -1.15
N HIS A 9 -25.42 -20.74 -0.82
CA HIS A 9 -26.56 -21.36 -0.15
C HIS A 9 -27.86 -20.77 -0.68
N ASP A 10 -28.78 -21.63 -1.13
CA ASP A 10 -30.05 -21.23 -1.74
C ASP A 10 -29.87 -20.17 -2.84
N GLU A 11 -28.91 -20.41 -3.75
CA GLU A 11 -28.51 -19.51 -4.85
C GLU A 11 -27.95 -18.14 -4.42
N MET A 12 -27.79 -17.91 -3.12
CA MET A 12 -27.21 -16.70 -2.56
C MET A 12 -25.76 -16.94 -2.13
N ALA A 13 -24.90 -15.98 -2.44
CA ALA A 13 -23.53 -15.97 -1.96
C ALA A 13 -23.43 -15.26 -0.60
N TYR A 14 -22.62 -15.82 0.32
CA TYR A 14 -22.32 -15.24 1.62
C TYR A 14 -20.81 -15.23 1.90
N ASN A 15 -20.35 -14.20 2.62
CA ASN A 15 -19.04 -14.20 3.27
C ASN A 15 -19.19 -14.92 4.62
N SER A 16 -18.66 -16.12 4.72
CA SER A 16 -18.97 -17.04 5.82
C SER A 16 -17.72 -17.55 6.52
N LEU A 17 -17.89 -18.02 7.75
CA LEU A 17 -16.92 -18.85 8.45
C LEU A 17 -17.54 -20.18 8.81
N SER A 18 -16.73 -21.23 8.75
CA SER A 18 -17.10 -22.59 9.15
C SER A 18 -16.31 -22.98 10.40
N VAL A 19 -17.02 -23.50 11.39
CA VAL A 19 -16.42 -24.17 12.53
C VAL A 19 -16.33 -25.66 12.21
N MET A 20 -15.11 -26.17 12.10
CA MET A 20 -14.82 -27.56 11.74
C MET A 20 -14.39 -28.38 12.96
N ARG A 21 -14.99 -29.57 13.11
CA ARG A 21 -14.70 -30.55 14.16
C ARG A 21 -14.55 -31.94 13.53
N ASN A 22 -13.48 -32.66 13.89
CA ASN A 22 -13.18 -34.00 13.39
C ASN A 22 -13.22 -34.10 11.84
N GLY A 23 -12.68 -33.09 11.16
CA GLY A 23 -12.64 -33.03 9.68
C GLY A 23 -13.97 -32.72 8.99
N ARG A 24 -15.02 -32.31 9.71
CA ARG A 24 -16.33 -31.96 9.13
C ARG A 24 -16.80 -30.57 9.56
N PRO A 25 -17.51 -29.82 8.70
CA PRO A 25 -18.22 -28.61 9.09
C PRO A 25 -19.27 -28.94 10.15
N ALA A 26 -19.21 -28.27 11.31
CA ALA A 26 -20.15 -28.45 12.41
C ALA A 26 -21.19 -27.32 12.46
N ALA A 27 -20.78 -26.09 12.12
CA ALA A 27 -21.65 -24.94 12.04
C ALA A 27 -21.06 -23.86 11.14
N VAL A 28 -21.93 -22.99 10.62
CA VAL A 28 -21.55 -21.88 9.73
C VAL A 28 -22.11 -20.57 10.29
N TYR A 29 -21.30 -19.52 10.23
CA TYR A 29 -21.71 -18.15 10.52
C TYR A 29 -21.55 -17.32 9.25
N ARG A 30 -22.53 -16.46 8.98
CA ARG A 30 -22.56 -15.57 7.82
C ARG A 30 -22.35 -14.14 8.30
N LYS A 31 -21.39 -13.43 7.73
CA LYS A 31 -21.05 -12.04 8.06
C LYS A 31 -22.30 -11.16 7.98
N CYS A 32 -22.55 -10.35 9.00
CA CYS A 32 -23.78 -9.56 9.04
C CYS A 32 -23.54 -8.13 8.55
N VAL A 33 -22.35 -7.56 8.74
CA VAL A 33 -22.00 -6.21 8.26
C VAL A 33 -21.14 -6.32 7.01
N LEU A 34 -21.72 -5.94 5.86
CA LEU A 34 -21.02 -5.96 4.57
C LEU A 34 -20.49 -4.55 4.24
N PRO A 35 -19.17 -4.29 4.34
CA PRO A 35 -18.58 -3.01 3.97
C PRO A 35 -18.76 -2.74 2.46
N ASN A 36 -19.11 -1.50 2.13
CA ASN A 36 -19.34 -1.06 0.75
C ASN A 36 -18.81 0.37 0.53
N TYR A 37 -17.62 0.62 1.07
CA TYR A 37 -16.89 1.88 1.02
C TYR A 37 -15.38 1.60 0.86
N GLY A 38 -14.65 2.60 0.38
CA GLY A 38 -13.21 2.48 0.10
C GLY A 38 -12.92 1.34 -0.86
N VAL A 39 -12.07 0.40 -0.41
CA VAL A 39 -11.63 -0.75 -1.21
C VAL A 39 -12.65 -1.91 -1.27
N PHE A 40 -13.73 -1.84 -0.48
CA PHE A 40 -14.72 -2.91 -0.35
C PHE A 40 -16.02 -2.61 -1.08
N ASP A 41 -16.50 -3.60 -1.84
CA ASP A 41 -17.81 -3.61 -2.51
C ASP A 41 -18.59 -4.88 -2.10
N GLU A 42 -18.59 -5.28 -0.83
CA GLU A 42 -19.11 -6.62 -0.43
C GLU A 42 -20.60 -6.80 -0.71
N LYS A 43 -21.41 -5.72 -0.68
CA LYS A 43 -22.84 -5.80 -1.01
C LYS A 43 -23.10 -6.11 -2.49
N ARG A 44 -22.09 -5.96 -3.35
CA ARG A 44 -22.17 -6.40 -4.76
C ARG A 44 -22.15 -7.92 -4.89
N TYR A 45 -21.47 -8.61 -3.98
CA TYR A 45 -21.19 -10.05 -4.09
C TYR A 45 -21.99 -10.89 -3.10
N PHE A 46 -22.24 -10.38 -1.90
CA PHE A 46 -22.73 -11.16 -0.78
C PHE A 46 -24.03 -10.64 -0.20
N HIS A 47 -24.82 -11.57 0.32
CA HIS A 47 -25.94 -11.30 1.20
C HIS A 47 -25.48 -11.28 2.66
N ALA A 48 -26.15 -10.47 3.47
CA ALA A 48 -25.82 -10.36 4.88
C ALA A 48 -26.48 -11.49 5.69
N GLY A 49 -25.75 -12.05 6.64
CA GLY A 49 -26.30 -12.94 7.67
C GLY A 49 -27.18 -12.20 8.68
N CYS A 50 -28.02 -12.96 9.39
CA CYS A 50 -28.92 -12.44 10.42
C CYS A 50 -28.91 -13.23 11.74
N GLU A 51 -28.18 -14.35 11.81
CA GLU A 51 -28.18 -15.26 12.96
C GLU A 51 -26.83 -15.24 13.71
N PRO A 52 -26.84 -15.34 15.06
CA PRO A 52 -25.62 -15.57 15.83
C PRO A 52 -25.11 -17.00 15.63
N LEU A 53 -23.79 -17.18 15.76
CA LEU A 53 -23.21 -18.49 16.02
C LEU A 53 -22.49 -18.48 17.36
N ILE A 54 -22.96 -19.30 18.31
CA ILE A 54 -22.31 -19.53 19.60
C ILE A 54 -22.12 -21.03 19.80
N ILE A 55 -20.89 -21.44 20.10
CA ILE A 55 -20.54 -22.85 20.33
C ILE A 55 -19.84 -22.97 21.69
N GLU A 56 -20.18 -24.00 22.45
CA GLU A 56 -19.47 -24.33 23.68
C GLU A 56 -18.27 -25.24 23.41
N VAL A 57 -17.10 -24.82 23.88
CA VAL A 57 -15.83 -25.56 23.77
C VAL A 57 -15.24 -25.71 25.17
N LYS A 58 -15.29 -26.92 25.74
CA LYS A 58 -14.76 -27.23 27.08
C LYS A 58 -15.23 -26.23 28.17
N GLY A 59 -16.52 -25.87 28.15
CA GLY A 59 -17.11 -24.93 29.11
C GLY A 59 -16.94 -23.44 28.78
N VAL A 60 -16.28 -23.08 27.67
CA VAL A 60 -16.19 -21.70 27.17
C VAL A 60 -17.18 -21.52 26.03
N ARG A 61 -18.07 -20.52 26.11
CA ARG A 61 -19.00 -20.19 25.01
C ARG A 61 -18.36 -19.16 24.08
N VAL A 62 -18.10 -19.61 22.86
CA VAL A 62 -17.41 -18.85 21.83
C VAL A 62 -18.42 -18.33 20.81
N ALA A 63 -18.54 -17.02 20.71
CA ALA A 63 -19.26 -16.34 19.65
C ALA A 63 -18.33 -16.05 18.46
N PHE A 64 -18.86 -16.08 17.24
CA PHE A 64 -18.08 -15.85 16.03
C PHE A 64 -18.55 -14.61 15.28
N THR A 65 -17.59 -13.88 14.72
CA THR A 65 -17.81 -12.67 13.90
C THR A 65 -16.78 -12.62 12.77
N ILE A 66 -17.05 -11.83 11.72
CA ILE A 66 -16.15 -11.64 10.58
C ILE A 66 -15.87 -10.15 10.38
N CYS A 67 -14.60 -9.76 10.48
CA CYS A 67 -14.10 -8.43 10.13
C CYS A 67 -15.02 -7.28 10.58
N GLU A 68 -15.69 -6.61 9.64
CA GLU A 68 -16.53 -5.41 9.83
C GLU A 68 -17.63 -5.57 10.90
N ASP A 69 -18.03 -6.80 11.24
CA ASP A 69 -18.99 -7.05 12.31
C ASP A 69 -18.58 -6.38 13.64
N ILE A 70 -17.29 -6.44 14.02
CA ILE A 70 -16.82 -5.80 15.27
C ILE A 70 -16.60 -4.28 15.13
N TRP A 71 -16.60 -3.75 13.90
CA TRP A 71 -16.46 -2.32 13.62
C TRP A 71 -17.80 -1.60 13.83
N GLN A 72 -18.91 -2.29 13.56
CA GLN A 72 -20.28 -1.79 13.68
C GLN A 72 -21.13 -2.71 14.58
N LEU A 73 -20.96 -2.55 15.89
CA LEU A 73 -21.52 -3.45 16.90
C LEU A 73 -23.05 -3.49 16.92
N ASP A 74 -23.74 -2.43 16.48
CA ASP A 74 -25.20 -2.33 16.51
C ASP A 74 -25.90 -3.50 15.79
N ARG A 75 -25.31 -4.03 14.72
CA ARG A 75 -25.92 -5.12 13.96
C ARG A 75 -25.68 -6.48 14.61
N PRO A 76 -24.45 -6.88 14.98
CA PRO A 76 -24.25 -8.07 15.79
C PRO A 76 -24.97 -8.04 17.14
N ALA A 77 -25.08 -6.87 17.79
CA ALA A 77 -25.70 -6.73 19.10
C ALA A 77 -27.16 -7.22 19.11
N LYS A 78 -27.93 -6.94 18.05
CA LYS A 78 -29.33 -7.37 17.89
C LYS A 78 -29.56 -8.86 18.12
N PHE A 79 -28.56 -9.69 17.82
CA PHE A 79 -28.67 -11.14 17.96
C PHE A 79 -27.69 -11.73 18.97
N LEU A 80 -26.56 -11.07 19.27
CA LEU A 80 -25.60 -11.52 20.29
C LEU A 80 -26.00 -11.13 21.72
N GLU A 81 -26.73 -10.02 21.92
CA GLU A 81 -27.21 -9.61 23.26
C GLU A 81 -28.36 -10.49 23.75
N GLY A 82 -29.26 -10.89 22.85
CA GLY A 82 -30.35 -11.83 23.16
C GLY A 82 -29.91 -13.31 23.22
N ALA A 83 -28.67 -13.62 22.83
CA ALA A 83 -28.14 -14.97 22.85
C ALA A 83 -27.63 -15.38 24.25
N LYS A 84 -27.40 -16.68 24.44
CA LYS A 84 -26.79 -17.25 25.66
C LYS A 84 -25.53 -16.45 26.04
N ARG A 85 -25.21 -16.41 27.35
CA ARG A 85 -23.96 -15.81 27.86
C ARG A 85 -22.77 -16.27 27.00
N LYS A 86 -21.87 -15.35 26.70
CA LYS A 86 -20.72 -15.50 25.82
C LYS A 86 -19.48 -15.13 26.59
N ASP A 87 -18.45 -15.93 26.45
CA ASP A 87 -17.23 -15.84 27.26
C ASP A 87 -16.04 -15.37 26.39
N LEU A 88 -16.11 -15.60 25.07
CA LEU A 88 -15.11 -15.20 24.07
C LEU A 88 -15.79 -14.87 22.73
N ILE A 89 -15.33 -13.81 22.06
CA ILE A 89 -15.59 -13.57 20.63
C ILE A 89 -14.35 -13.94 19.83
N VAL A 90 -14.52 -14.75 18.79
CA VAL A 90 -13.50 -15.00 17.77
C VAL A 90 -13.88 -14.22 16.51
N ASN A 91 -13.01 -13.31 16.10
CA ASN A 91 -13.14 -12.53 14.87
C ASN A 91 -12.04 -12.93 13.89
N ILE A 92 -12.43 -13.40 12.70
CA ILE A 92 -11.50 -13.59 11.57
C ILE A 92 -11.61 -12.38 10.62
N SER A 93 -10.47 -11.91 10.13
CA SER A 93 -10.37 -10.64 9.41
C SER A 93 -9.43 -10.71 8.22
N ALA A 94 -9.79 -9.97 7.18
CA ALA A 94 -8.90 -9.54 6.11
C ALA A 94 -8.95 -8.01 6.08
N SER A 95 -8.32 -7.39 7.08
CA SER A 95 -8.30 -5.94 7.28
C SER A 95 -7.02 -5.36 6.69
N PRO A 96 -7.09 -4.64 5.55
CA PRO A 96 -5.89 -4.16 4.87
C PRO A 96 -5.20 -3.06 5.66
N PHE A 97 -3.90 -2.94 5.50
CA PHE A 97 -3.05 -1.91 6.05
C PHE A 97 -3.39 -0.53 5.46
N HIS A 98 -3.29 0.47 6.32
CA HIS A 98 -2.88 1.81 5.96
C HIS A 98 -2.22 2.42 7.20
N LEU A 99 -1.39 3.44 7.01
CA LEU A 99 -0.72 4.12 8.10
C LEU A 99 -1.74 4.62 9.14
N GLY A 100 -1.41 4.44 10.42
CA GLY A 100 -2.25 4.79 11.57
C GLY A 100 -3.40 3.82 11.89
N LYS A 101 -3.68 2.80 11.06
CA LYS A 101 -4.82 1.88 11.28
C LYS A 101 -4.70 1.04 12.55
N ILE A 102 -3.48 0.77 13.01
CA ILE A 102 -3.23 -0.11 14.15
C ILE A 102 -3.87 0.41 15.45
N GLY A 103 -3.77 1.71 15.73
CA GLY A 103 -4.40 2.33 16.89
C GLY A 103 -5.91 2.21 16.83
N ARG A 104 -6.50 2.48 15.66
CA ARG A 104 -7.94 2.33 15.43
C ARG A 104 -8.43 0.90 15.64
N ARG A 105 -7.65 -0.09 15.20
CA ARG A 105 -7.96 -1.51 15.39
C ARG A 105 -7.98 -1.87 16.88
N GLN A 106 -7.03 -1.38 17.67
CA GLN A 106 -6.99 -1.60 19.13
C GLN A 106 -8.21 -0.99 19.83
N GLU A 107 -8.60 0.24 19.46
CA GLU A 107 -9.81 0.89 19.98
C GLU A 107 -11.06 0.05 19.72
N ILE A 108 -11.20 -0.46 18.51
CA ILE A 108 -12.37 -1.26 18.09
C ILE A 108 -12.45 -2.56 18.86
N LEU A 109 -11.31 -3.25 19.03
CA LEU A 109 -11.25 -4.48 19.82
C LEU A 109 -11.55 -4.21 21.30
N SER A 110 -11.00 -3.13 21.86
CA SER A 110 -11.27 -2.71 23.25
C SER A 110 -12.76 -2.41 23.46
N ARG A 111 -13.38 -1.67 22.52
CA ARG A 111 -14.80 -1.36 22.54
C ARG A 111 -15.66 -2.62 22.40
N CYS A 112 -15.29 -3.54 21.51
CA CYS A 112 -15.99 -4.81 21.32
C CYS A 112 -15.97 -5.66 22.60
N ALA A 113 -14.80 -5.79 23.24
CA ALA A 113 -14.65 -6.53 24.49
C ALA A 113 -15.53 -5.95 25.61
N LYS A 114 -15.49 -4.63 25.80
CA LYS A 114 -16.28 -3.93 26.81
C LYS A 114 -17.78 -3.99 26.53
N HIS A 115 -18.19 -3.84 25.27
CA HIS A 115 -19.60 -3.84 24.89
C HIS A 115 -20.26 -5.20 25.13
N PHE A 116 -19.55 -6.29 24.85
CA PHE A 116 -20.07 -7.65 25.03
C PHE A 116 -19.67 -8.32 26.35
N ASP A 117 -18.94 -7.62 27.21
CA ASP A 117 -18.41 -8.11 28.50
C ASP A 117 -17.68 -9.47 28.39
N CYS A 118 -16.84 -9.59 27.36
CA CYS A 118 -16.10 -10.83 27.10
C CYS A 118 -14.78 -10.56 26.39
N ALA A 119 -13.88 -11.56 26.40
CA ALA A 119 -12.61 -11.46 25.69
C ALA A 119 -12.81 -11.51 24.17
N VAL A 120 -11.83 -11.02 23.41
CA VAL A 120 -11.84 -11.02 21.94
C VAL A 120 -10.53 -11.58 21.39
N GLY A 121 -10.62 -12.68 20.65
CA GLY A 121 -9.55 -13.18 19.79
C GLY A 121 -9.72 -12.67 18.37
N TYR A 122 -8.77 -11.87 17.90
CA TYR A 122 -8.77 -11.26 16.57
C TYR A 122 -7.65 -11.86 15.71
N CYS A 123 -8.03 -12.52 14.62
CA CYS A 123 -7.11 -13.13 13.67
C CYS A 123 -7.20 -12.40 12.33
N ASN A 124 -6.13 -11.74 11.92
CA ASN A 124 -6.08 -10.98 10.67
C ASN A 124 -5.13 -11.64 9.66
N LEU A 125 -5.49 -11.55 8.39
CA LEU A 125 -4.64 -11.94 7.27
C LEU A 125 -3.31 -11.16 7.28
N VAL A 126 -2.26 -11.78 6.77
CA VAL A 126 -0.97 -11.14 6.46
C VAL A 126 -0.61 -11.45 4.99
N GLY A 127 0.00 -10.48 4.30
CA GLY A 127 0.48 -10.65 2.92
C GLY A 127 -0.02 -9.55 1.97
N GLY A 128 0.63 -9.42 0.82
CA GLY A 128 0.21 -8.58 -0.30
C GLY A 128 -0.79 -9.29 -1.21
N GLN A 129 -1.81 -8.57 -1.68
CA GLN A 129 -2.76 -8.99 -2.72
C GLN A 129 -3.08 -7.79 -3.60
N ASP A 130 -2.57 -7.81 -4.83
CA ASP A 130 -2.65 -6.69 -5.77
C ASP A 130 -2.16 -5.39 -5.12
N GLU A 131 -3.03 -4.38 -4.98
CA GLU A 131 -2.69 -3.09 -4.36
C GLU A 131 -2.73 -3.13 -2.82
N LEU A 132 -3.37 -4.13 -2.22
CA LEU A 132 -3.57 -4.19 -0.78
C LEU A 132 -2.46 -4.98 -0.09
N VAL A 133 -2.06 -4.50 1.08
CA VAL A 133 -1.22 -5.25 2.02
C VAL A 133 -2.06 -5.54 3.26
N PHE A 134 -1.99 -6.75 3.77
CA PHE A 134 -2.54 -7.13 5.06
C PHE A 134 -1.37 -7.26 6.05
N ASP A 135 -1.45 -6.54 7.16
CA ASP A 135 -0.35 -6.36 8.11
C ASP A 135 -0.27 -7.47 9.17
N GLY A 136 -1.18 -8.44 9.18
CA GLY A 136 -1.28 -9.41 10.26
C GLY A 136 -1.66 -8.71 11.56
N ARG A 137 -0.74 -8.68 12.53
CA ARG A 137 -0.95 -8.07 13.86
C ARG A 137 -2.22 -8.60 14.54
N SER A 138 -2.43 -9.91 14.45
CA SER A 138 -3.47 -10.62 15.21
C SER A 138 -3.34 -10.31 16.71
N MET A 139 -4.44 -10.23 17.44
CA MET A 139 -4.44 -9.77 18.83
C MET A 139 -5.40 -10.57 19.70
N PHE A 140 -5.07 -10.65 20.98
CA PHE A 140 -6.00 -11.08 22.00
C PHE A 140 -6.27 -9.92 22.97
N VAL A 141 -7.54 -9.61 23.20
CA VAL A 141 -7.99 -8.55 24.10
C VAL A 141 -8.80 -9.15 25.24
N ASP A 142 -8.47 -8.79 26.48
CA ASP A 142 -9.21 -9.24 27.66
C ASP A 142 -10.59 -8.54 27.78
N ALA A 143 -11.46 -9.02 28.67
CA ALA A 143 -12.80 -8.43 28.84
C ALA A 143 -12.77 -6.96 29.32
N SER A 144 -11.65 -6.49 29.91
CA SER A 144 -11.48 -5.08 30.26
C SER A 144 -11.13 -4.19 29.06
N GLY A 145 -10.88 -4.80 27.90
CA GLY A 145 -10.48 -4.13 26.67
C GLY A 145 -8.98 -3.84 26.59
N ARG A 146 -8.13 -4.50 27.39
CA ARG A 146 -6.67 -4.39 27.30
C ARG A 146 -6.12 -5.46 26.37
N VAL A 147 -5.15 -5.09 25.53
CA VAL A 147 -4.44 -6.02 24.65
C VAL A 147 -3.53 -6.90 25.51
N ALA A 148 -3.84 -8.19 25.59
CA ALA A 148 -3.08 -9.17 26.37
C ALA A 148 -1.85 -9.69 25.60
N CYS A 149 -1.98 -9.88 24.28
CA CYS A 149 -0.88 -10.24 23.40
C CYS A 149 -1.19 -9.87 21.94
N ARG A 150 -0.13 -9.83 21.12
CA ARG A 150 -0.16 -9.43 19.71
C ARG A 150 0.83 -10.28 18.92
N ALA A 151 0.45 -10.67 17.72
CA ALA A 151 1.28 -11.37 16.74
C ALA A 151 2.19 -10.39 15.98
N LYS A 152 3.17 -10.92 15.25
CA LYS A 152 4.07 -10.12 14.40
C LYS A 152 3.33 -9.22 13.41
N ALA A 153 4.00 -8.12 13.04
CA ALA A 153 3.62 -7.27 11.93
C ALA A 153 4.24 -7.78 10.64
N PHE A 154 3.48 -7.78 9.54
CA PHE A 154 3.94 -8.07 8.18
C PHE A 154 4.68 -9.42 7.98
N ASP A 155 4.53 -10.34 8.92
CA ASP A 155 5.11 -11.68 8.90
C ASP A 155 4.08 -12.74 9.33
N GLU A 156 4.22 -13.95 8.82
CA GLU A 156 3.39 -15.08 9.25
C GLU A 156 3.72 -15.46 10.70
N ASP A 157 2.69 -15.72 11.49
CA ASP A 157 2.86 -15.98 12.91
C ASP A 157 1.72 -16.87 13.46
N LEU A 158 2.04 -17.63 14.51
CA LEU A 158 1.09 -18.47 15.23
C LEU A 158 1.05 -18.08 16.71
N LEU A 159 0.12 -17.18 17.04
CA LEU A 159 -0.12 -16.73 18.42
C LEU A 159 -0.97 -17.76 19.18
N VAL A 160 -0.42 -18.33 20.25
CA VAL A 160 -1.09 -19.34 21.08
C VAL A 160 -1.37 -18.79 22.48
N VAL A 161 -2.65 -18.87 22.87
CA VAL A 161 -3.16 -18.43 24.17
C VAL A 161 -3.90 -19.56 24.88
N ASP A 162 -3.64 -19.71 26.19
CA ASP A 162 -4.42 -20.56 27.08
C ASP A 162 -5.59 -19.75 27.63
N ILE A 163 -6.80 -20.34 27.54
CA ILE A 163 -8.03 -19.75 28.03
C ILE A 163 -8.62 -20.69 29.09
N THR A 164 -8.77 -20.17 30.30
CA THR A 164 -9.41 -20.90 31.40
C THR A 164 -10.87 -20.48 31.49
N ALA A 165 -11.78 -21.47 31.43
CA ALA A 165 -13.21 -21.24 31.60
C ALA A 165 -13.50 -20.63 32.98
N PRO A 166 -14.36 -19.60 33.06
CA PRO A 166 -14.70 -18.98 34.33
C PRO A 166 -15.55 -19.93 35.20
N GLN A 167 -15.24 -20.03 36.49
CA GLN A 167 -16.19 -20.57 37.47
C GLN A 167 -17.30 -19.55 37.77
N GLU A 168 -16.93 -18.26 37.90
CA GLU A 168 -17.79 -17.06 37.89
C GLU A 168 -17.06 -15.93 37.14
N GLY A 169 -17.76 -14.97 36.53
CA GLY A 169 -17.14 -13.81 35.86
C GLY A 169 -16.61 -14.07 34.43
N THR A 170 -15.45 -13.48 34.09
CA THR A 170 -14.87 -13.49 32.74
C THR A 170 -13.75 -14.52 32.58
N VAL A 171 -13.48 -14.94 31.34
CA VAL A 171 -12.37 -15.87 31.06
C VAL A 171 -11.03 -15.30 31.51
N THR A 172 -10.16 -16.16 32.05
CA THR A 172 -8.76 -15.81 32.33
C THR A 172 -7.88 -16.27 31.18
N VAL A 173 -6.93 -15.42 30.78
CA VAL A 173 -6.07 -15.65 29.60
C VAL A 173 -4.62 -15.65 30.02
N LYS A 174 -3.88 -16.67 29.58
CA LYS A 174 -2.44 -16.77 29.76
C LYS A 174 -1.78 -17.01 28.41
N THR A 175 -0.84 -16.15 28.04
CA THR A 175 -0.08 -16.30 26.79
C THR A 175 0.90 -17.48 26.91
N VAL A 176 0.96 -18.37 25.90
CA VAL A 176 1.77 -19.61 25.92
C VAL A 176 2.94 -19.53 24.97
N SER A 177 2.71 -19.12 23.71
CA SER A 177 3.82 -18.78 22.82
C SER A 177 4.37 -17.44 23.26
N ALA A 178 5.71 -17.25 23.19
CA ALA A 178 6.30 -15.94 23.43
C ALA A 178 5.54 -14.94 22.56
N ALA A 179 4.71 -14.09 23.18
CA ALA A 179 4.45 -12.80 22.59
C ALA A 179 5.86 -12.27 22.39
N VAL A 180 6.25 -12.05 21.13
CA VAL A 180 7.34 -11.13 20.94
C VAL A 180 6.80 -9.88 21.61
N GLU A 181 7.38 -9.50 22.75
CA GLU A 181 7.61 -8.08 22.97
C GLU A 181 8.43 -7.67 21.75
N HIS A 182 7.74 -7.50 20.62
CA HIS A 182 8.13 -6.47 19.73
C HIS A 182 7.95 -5.28 20.65
N PRO A 183 9.04 -4.62 21.10
CA PRO A 183 8.90 -3.19 21.21
C PRO A 183 8.15 -2.83 19.92
N CYS A 184 7.05 -2.07 20.01
CA CYS A 184 6.70 -1.33 18.81
C CYS A 184 8.05 -0.89 18.22
N ALA A 185 8.35 -1.20 16.95
CA ALA A 185 9.27 -0.30 16.25
C ALA A 185 8.79 1.08 16.69
N ASP A 186 9.60 1.77 17.51
CA ASP A 186 9.13 2.59 18.64
C ASP A 186 7.83 3.26 18.29
N ALA A 187 6.78 3.13 19.11
CA ALA A 187 5.48 3.74 18.80
C ALA A 187 5.69 5.19 18.32
N GLY A 188 5.73 5.42 16.99
CA GLY A 188 6.41 6.59 16.44
C GLY A 188 7.21 6.47 15.13
N ASP A 189 7.75 5.32 14.69
CA ASP A 189 8.46 5.24 13.39
C ASP A 189 7.50 4.83 12.25
N GLU A 190 6.73 5.80 11.74
CA GLU A 190 5.81 5.63 10.62
C GLU A 190 6.51 5.12 9.35
N ALA A 191 7.74 5.57 9.10
CA ALA A 191 8.56 5.13 7.98
C ALA A 191 8.85 3.63 8.05
N SER A 192 9.10 3.07 9.24
CA SER A 192 9.28 1.62 9.42
C SER A 192 8.05 0.82 8.98
N GLU A 193 6.84 1.21 9.41
CA GLU A 193 5.62 0.49 9.05
C GLU A 193 5.35 0.55 7.55
N VAL A 194 5.54 1.73 6.95
CA VAL A 194 5.36 1.93 5.51
C VAL A 194 6.39 1.12 4.74
N TYR A 195 7.66 1.14 5.14
CA TYR A 195 8.72 0.36 4.49
C TYR A 195 8.41 -1.14 4.50
N GLU A 196 8.03 -1.71 5.65
CA GLU A 196 7.65 -3.12 5.76
C GLU A 196 6.44 -3.47 4.86
N ALA A 197 5.45 -2.59 4.78
CA ALA A 197 4.30 -2.77 3.88
C ALA A 197 4.73 -2.77 2.40
N LEU A 198 5.60 -1.83 2.00
CA LEU A 198 6.13 -1.74 0.63
C LEU A 198 6.94 -2.97 0.26
N VAL A 199 7.79 -3.46 1.17
CA VAL A 199 8.58 -4.69 1.00
C VAL A 199 7.66 -5.91 0.85
N LEU A 200 6.70 -6.09 1.76
CA LEU A 200 5.78 -7.23 1.73
C LEU A 200 4.91 -7.22 0.47
N GLY A 201 4.33 -6.06 0.12
CA GLY A 201 3.51 -5.89 -1.07
C GLY A 201 4.29 -6.20 -2.36
N THR A 202 5.51 -5.69 -2.48
CA THR A 202 6.39 -5.95 -3.62
C THR A 202 6.78 -7.42 -3.73
N ARG A 203 7.22 -8.02 -2.62
CA ARG A 203 7.60 -9.44 -2.55
C ARG A 203 6.45 -10.34 -3.00
N ASP A 204 5.27 -10.12 -2.44
CA ASP A 204 4.11 -10.97 -2.71
C ASP A 204 3.59 -10.78 -4.13
N TYR A 205 3.57 -9.55 -4.66
CA TYR A 205 3.17 -9.32 -6.05
C TYR A 205 4.09 -10.06 -7.03
N VAL A 206 5.41 -9.96 -6.83
CA VAL A 206 6.40 -10.63 -7.68
C VAL A 206 6.28 -12.15 -7.58
N ARG A 207 6.34 -12.70 -6.35
CA ARG A 207 6.40 -14.15 -6.13
C ARG A 207 5.08 -14.86 -6.42
N LYS A 208 3.93 -14.28 -6.04
CA LYS A 208 2.61 -14.91 -6.28
C LYS A 208 2.23 -14.94 -7.75
N ASN A 209 2.78 -14.05 -8.56
CA ASN A 209 2.61 -14.04 -10.01
C ASN A 209 3.71 -14.82 -10.77
N GLY A 210 4.60 -15.52 -10.06
CA GLY A 210 5.60 -16.40 -10.66
C GLY A 210 6.84 -15.69 -11.23
N PHE A 211 7.02 -14.40 -10.96
CA PHE A 211 8.26 -13.69 -11.32
C PHE A 211 9.37 -14.00 -10.31
N GLU A 212 10.59 -14.16 -10.82
CA GLU A 212 11.77 -14.36 -9.98
C GLU A 212 12.63 -13.10 -9.86
N LYS A 213 12.66 -12.28 -10.91
CA LYS A 213 13.50 -11.09 -11.02
C LYS A 213 12.72 -9.86 -11.46
N VAL A 214 13.26 -8.70 -11.08
CA VAL A 214 12.71 -7.39 -11.45
C VAL A 214 13.75 -6.54 -12.19
N VAL A 215 13.27 -5.63 -13.01
CA VAL A 215 14.10 -4.60 -13.66
C VAL A 215 13.58 -3.21 -13.30
N ILE A 216 14.51 -2.29 -13.02
CA ILE A 216 14.23 -0.92 -12.56
C ILE A 216 15.06 0.05 -13.41
N GLY A 217 14.41 1.10 -13.92
CA GLY A 217 15.14 2.24 -14.46
C GLY A 217 15.76 3.05 -13.32
N LEU A 218 17.09 3.08 -13.21
CA LEU A 218 17.79 3.91 -12.22
C LEU A 218 18.23 5.23 -12.85
N SER A 219 17.53 6.30 -12.49
CA SER A 219 17.84 7.67 -12.92
C SER A 219 18.93 8.35 -12.08
N GLY A 220 19.25 7.81 -10.90
CA GLY A 220 20.05 8.51 -9.89
C GLY A 220 19.24 9.51 -9.05
N GLY A 221 17.91 9.55 -9.25
CA GLY A 221 16.97 10.24 -8.39
C GLY A 221 16.54 9.40 -7.18
N ILE A 222 15.92 10.07 -6.21
CA ILE A 222 15.53 9.45 -4.93
C ILE A 222 14.46 8.37 -5.10
N ASP A 223 13.48 8.56 -5.98
CA ASP A 223 12.36 7.61 -6.13
C ASP A 223 12.82 6.26 -6.68
N SER A 224 13.69 6.29 -7.69
CA SER A 224 14.27 5.07 -8.27
C SER A 224 15.23 4.37 -7.30
N SER A 225 15.97 5.15 -6.49
CA SER A 225 16.89 4.62 -5.48
C SER A 225 16.14 3.95 -4.33
N LEU A 226 15.05 4.57 -3.83
CA LEU A 226 14.17 3.97 -2.83
C LEU A 226 13.48 2.71 -3.37
N THR A 227 12.96 2.76 -4.60
CA THR A 227 12.34 1.60 -5.25
C THR A 227 13.32 0.43 -5.36
N ALA A 228 14.59 0.70 -5.70
CA ALA A 228 15.64 -0.31 -5.74
C ALA A 228 15.94 -0.90 -4.36
N ALA A 229 16.03 -0.07 -3.32
CA ALA A 229 16.24 -0.53 -1.95
C ALA A 229 15.11 -1.45 -1.47
N ILE A 230 13.84 -1.07 -1.72
CA ILE A 230 12.67 -1.89 -1.40
C ILE A 230 12.70 -3.22 -2.17
N ALA A 231 13.01 -3.18 -3.48
CA ALA A 231 13.07 -4.38 -4.30
C ALA A 231 14.15 -5.36 -3.82
N VAL A 232 15.33 -4.86 -3.43
CA VAL A 232 16.42 -5.68 -2.89
C VAL A 232 16.02 -6.29 -1.54
N ALA A 233 15.39 -5.52 -0.65
CA ALA A 233 14.86 -6.05 0.61
C ALA A 233 13.75 -7.10 0.40
N ALA A 234 12.93 -6.94 -0.64
CA ALA A 234 11.85 -7.86 -0.96
C ALA A 234 12.32 -9.18 -1.61
N LEU A 235 13.36 -9.12 -2.45
CA LEU A 235 13.69 -10.21 -3.37
C LEU A 235 15.12 -10.74 -3.28
N GLY A 236 16.04 -10.03 -2.61
CA GLY A 236 17.48 -10.29 -2.68
C GLY A 236 18.13 -9.55 -3.87
N ALA A 237 19.38 -9.11 -3.68
CA ALA A 237 20.09 -8.27 -4.66
C ALA A 237 20.34 -8.98 -6.00
N GLU A 238 20.52 -10.30 -5.98
CA GLU A 238 20.71 -11.16 -7.16
C GLU A 238 19.47 -11.22 -8.09
N ASN A 239 18.32 -10.80 -7.57
CA ASN A 239 17.04 -10.78 -8.26
C ASN A 239 16.62 -9.38 -8.73
N VAL A 240 17.47 -8.37 -8.55
CA VAL A 240 17.20 -6.98 -8.95
C VAL A 240 18.20 -6.56 -10.01
N VAL A 241 17.70 -6.04 -11.13
CA VAL A 241 18.49 -5.50 -12.24
C VAL A 241 18.21 -4.02 -12.40
N GLY A 242 19.22 -3.20 -12.16
CA GLY A 242 19.21 -1.77 -12.42
C GLY A 242 19.69 -1.42 -13.83
N VAL A 243 18.98 -0.52 -14.50
CA VAL A 243 19.39 -0.01 -15.82
C VAL A 243 19.37 1.51 -15.80
N THR A 244 20.53 2.14 -16.00
CA THR A 244 20.60 3.58 -16.26
C THR A 244 20.56 3.85 -17.76
N MET A 245 19.78 4.86 -18.16
CA MET A 245 19.46 5.15 -19.57
C MET A 245 19.69 6.62 -19.90
N PRO A 246 20.95 7.08 -19.91
CA PRO A 246 21.28 8.50 -20.06
C PRO A 246 21.07 8.99 -21.49
N SER A 247 20.76 10.27 -21.59
CA SER A 247 20.83 11.12 -22.79
C SER A 247 21.86 12.24 -22.55
N ARG A 248 22.05 13.11 -23.54
CA ARG A 248 22.87 14.33 -23.39
C ARG A 248 22.45 15.27 -22.25
N PHE A 249 21.19 15.23 -21.80
CA PHE A 249 20.69 16.10 -20.72
C PHE A 249 21.02 15.60 -19.32
N ASN A 250 21.44 14.35 -19.18
CA ASN A 250 21.69 13.76 -17.86
C ASN A 250 23.07 14.18 -17.32
N LEU A 251 23.09 14.63 -16.06
CA LEU A 251 24.32 15.03 -15.39
C LEU A 251 25.23 13.81 -15.15
N ALA A 252 26.55 14.03 -15.18
CA ALA A 252 27.50 12.97 -14.84
C ALA A 252 27.34 12.51 -13.37
N GLU A 253 26.88 13.41 -12.51
CA GLU A 253 26.65 13.16 -11.09
C GLU A 253 25.48 12.20 -10.86
N THR A 254 24.35 12.35 -11.57
CA THR A 254 23.18 11.45 -11.43
C THR A 254 23.51 10.04 -11.91
N GLN A 255 24.30 9.91 -12.98
CA GLN A 255 24.80 8.62 -13.44
C GLN A 255 25.71 7.95 -12.41
N THR A 256 26.60 8.73 -11.79
CA THR A 256 27.49 8.24 -10.72
C THR A 256 26.70 7.78 -9.51
N ASP A 257 25.66 8.52 -9.12
CA ASP A 257 24.80 8.14 -8.00
C ASP A 257 23.98 6.89 -8.29
N ALA A 258 23.44 6.73 -9.50
CA ALA A 258 22.76 5.50 -9.92
C ALA A 258 23.68 4.27 -9.77
N GLN A 259 24.94 4.41 -10.19
CA GLN A 259 25.94 3.36 -10.02
C GLN A 259 26.24 3.08 -8.54
N ARG A 260 26.48 4.12 -7.73
CA ARG A 260 26.74 3.97 -6.29
C ARG A 260 25.60 3.30 -5.55
N THR A 261 24.35 3.70 -5.83
CA THR A 261 23.16 3.05 -5.27
C THR A 261 23.17 1.55 -5.58
N ALA A 262 23.47 1.17 -6.83
CA ALA A 262 23.51 -0.23 -7.23
C ALA A 262 24.64 -1.02 -6.57
N GLU A 263 25.84 -0.43 -6.48
CA GLU A 263 26.99 -1.01 -5.78
C GLU A 263 26.71 -1.18 -4.27
N ASN A 264 26.14 -0.17 -3.62
CA ASN A 264 25.79 -0.21 -2.20
C ASN A 264 24.75 -1.28 -1.89
N LEU A 265 23.83 -1.53 -2.81
CA LEU A 265 22.81 -2.58 -2.73
C LEU A 265 23.30 -3.96 -3.17
N GLY A 266 24.45 -4.04 -3.85
CA GLY A 266 24.98 -5.29 -4.40
C GLY A 266 24.16 -5.87 -5.56
N MET A 267 23.40 -5.03 -6.27
CA MET A 267 22.53 -5.47 -7.38
C MET A 267 23.22 -5.37 -8.74
N SER A 268 22.67 -6.06 -9.75
CA SER A 268 23.19 -5.94 -11.12
C SER A 268 22.91 -4.55 -11.69
N PHE A 269 23.87 -3.97 -12.42
CA PHE A 269 23.74 -2.63 -12.99
C PHE A 269 24.24 -2.58 -14.43
N HIS A 270 23.45 -1.97 -15.31
CA HIS A 270 23.76 -1.82 -16.73
C HIS A 270 23.50 -0.39 -17.21
N THR A 271 24.29 0.04 -18.19
CA THR A 271 24.11 1.34 -18.86
C THR A 271 23.63 1.11 -20.29
N ALA A 272 22.49 1.71 -20.64
CA ALA A 272 21.89 1.65 -21.96
C ALA A 272 21.54 3.08 -22.43
N PRO A 273 22.50 3.85 -22.97
CA PRO A 273 22.26 5.22 -23.41
C PRO A 273 21.18 5.28 -24.49
N ILE A 274 20.35 6.33 -24.46
CA ILE A 274 19.20 6.47 -25.38
C ILE A 274 19.47 7.41 -26.55
N GLU A 275 20.65 8.05 -26.60
CA GLU A 275 20.95 9.13 -27.54
C GLU A 275 20.74 8.72 -29.01
N ASP A 276 21.25 7.55 -29.42
CA ASP A 276 21.12 7.07 -30.80
C ASP A 276 19.65 6.73 -31.17
N ALA A 277 18.92 6.14 -30.23
CA ALA A 277 17.50 5.85 -30.40
C ALA A 277 16.69 7.14 -30.51
N LEU A 278 16.96 8.10 -29.62
CA LEU A 278 16.34 9.42 -29.60
C LEU A 278 16.60 10.18 -30.91
N GLY A 279 17.83 10.17 -31.41
CA GLY A 279 18.18 10.76 -32.70
C GLY A 279 17.46 10.12 -33.88
N SER A 280 17.28 8.79 -33.85
CA SER A 280 16.54 8.05 -34.87
C SER A 280 15.05 8.40 -34.90
N PHE A 281 14.41 8.49 -33.72
CA PHE A 281 13.04 8.96 -33.61
C PHE A 281 12.90 10.42 -34.03
N HIS A 282 13.80 11.30 -33.58
CA HIS A 282 13.81 12.70 -33.92
C HIS A 282 13.81 12.90 -35.44
N LYS A 283 14.75 12.26 -36.15
CA LYS A 283 14.85 12.32 -37.62
C LYS A 283 13.59 11.84 -38.33
N THR A 284 12.90 10.85 -37.76
CA THR A 284 11.64 10.36 -38.33
C THR A 284 10.51 11.37 -38.14
N LEU A 285 10.51 12.07 -37.00
CA LEU A 285 9.47 13.03 -36.63
C LEU A 285 9.68 14.43 -37.24
N GLU A 286 10.91 14.77 -37.65
CA GLU A 286 11.21 15.98 -38.44
C GLU A 286 10.40 16.08 -39.74
N LEU A 287 9.83 14.97 -40.23
CA LEU A 287 8.93 14.96 -41.40
C LEU A 287 7.58 15.66 -41.14
N PHE A 288 7.20 15.87 -39.88
CA PHE A 288 5.95 16.51 -39.50
C PHE A 288 6.19 17.99 -39.16
N GLU A 289 5.44 18.88 -39.82
CA GLU A 289 5.50 20.31 -39.58
C GLU A 289 5.23 20.65 -38.11
N GLY A 290 6.12 21.45 -37.50
CA GLY A 290 6.01 21.89 -36.11
C GLY A 290 6.65 20.95 -35.07
N TRP A 291 7.33 19.88 -35.49
CA TRP A 291 8.18 19.09 -34.59
C TRP A 291 9.50 19.81 -34.28
N ASP A 292 9.90 19.82 -33.01
CA ASP A 292 11.20 20.31 -32.55
C ASP A 292 11.72 19.49 -31.35
N ASP A 293 12.96 19.75 -30.93
CA ASP A 293 13.62 19.11 -29.79
C ASP A 293 13.62 19.97 -28.51
N SER A 294 12.82 21.04 -28.47
CA SER A 294 12.79 22.02 -27.38
C SER A 294 11.56 21.90 -26.48
N GLY A 295 10.54 21.15 -26.90
CA GLY A 295 9.27 21.04 -26.19
C GLY A 295 9.05 19.77 -25.38
N VAL A 296 7.96 19.78 -24.61
CA VAL A 296 7.45 18.65 -23.79
C VAL A 296 7.23 17.37 -24.61
N ALA A 297 6.99 17.49 -25.92
CA ALA A 297 6.86 16.33 -26.80
C ALA A 297 8.19 15.54 -26.92
N TYR A 298 9.31 16.25 -27.00
CA TYR A 298 10.66 15.67 -27.05
C TYR A 298 11.08 15.10 -25.69
N GLU A 299 10.77 15.80 -24.59
CA GLU A 299 10.94 15.29 -23.23
C GLU A 299 10.20 13.95 -23.03
N ASN A 300 8.92 13.90 -23.40
CA ASN A 300 8.10 12.69 -23.32
C ASN A 300 8.61 11.56 -24.22
N LEU A 301 9.22 11.88 -25.36
CA LEU A 301 9.80 10.87 -26.26
C LEU A 301 10.96 10.13 -25.57
N GLN A 302 11.82 10.85 -24.85
CA GLN A 302 12.90 10.24 -24.06
C GLN A 302 12.36 9.24 -23.03
N ALA A 303 11.35 9.65 -22.26
CA ALA A 303 10.72 8.76 -21.27
C ALA A 303 10.11 7.51 -21.92
N ARG A 304 9.44 7.64 -23.08
CA ARG A 304 8.88 6.49 -23.82
C ARG A 304 9.94 5.54 -24.38
N ILE A 305 11.08 6.06 -24.82
CA ILE A 305 12.21 5.23 -25.26
C ILE A 305 12.74 4.40 -24.07
N ARG A 306 12.92 5.02 -22.90
CA ARG A 306 13.32 4.33 -21.66
C ARG A 306 12.31 3.24 -21.28
N GLY A 307 11.02 3.55 -21.29
CA GLY A 307 9.95 2.58 -21.05
C GLY A 307 10.00 1.41 -22.04
N THR A 308 10.23 1.68 -23.33
CA THR A 308 10.36 0.65 -24.37
C THR A 308 11.54 -0.28 -24.13
N ILE A 309 12.69 0.25 -23.69
CA ILE A 309 13.87 -0.55 -23.34
C ILE A 309 13.56 -1.49 -22.17
N LEU A 310 13.00 -0.95 -21.06
CA LEU A 310 12.67 -1.75 -19.89
C LEU A 310 11.65 -2.85 -20.20
N MET A 311 10.61 -2.53 -20.97
CA MET A 311 9.62 -3.51 -21.41
C MET A 311 10.23 -4.57 -22.35
N SER A 312 11.18 -4.19 -23.21
CA SER A 312 11.89 -5.15 -24.07
C SER A 312 12.74 -6.11 -23.24
N LEU A 313 13.43 -5.63 -22.20
CA LEU A 313 14.15 -6.48 -21.26
C LEU A 313 13.21 -7.41 -20.49
N SER A 314 12.06 -6.88 -20.05
CA SER A 314 11.01 -7.67 -19.41
C SER A 314 10.52 -8.81 -20.32
N ASN A 315 10.24 -8.54 -21.60
CA ASN A 315 9.79 -9.56 -22.53
C ASN A 315 10.88 -10.60 -22.83
N GLN A 316 12.14 -10.18 -22.97
CA GLN A 316 13.23 -11.08 -23.29
C GLN A 316 13.64 -11.99 -22.13
N PHE A 317 13.63 -11.45 -20.90
CA PHE A 317 14.18 -12.14 -19.73
C PHE A 317 13.14 -12.52 -18.67
N SER A 318 11.85 -12.27 -18.94
CA SER A 318 10.75 -12.47 -18.00
C SER A 318 10.93 -11.71 -16.68
N TYR A 319 11.53 -10.52 -16.73
CA TYR A 319 11.63 -9.63 -15.57
C TYR A 319 10.33 -8.86 -15.38
N LEU A 320 9.92 -8.60 -14.14
CA LEU A 320 8.87 -7.63 -13.88
C LEU A 320 9.46 -6.21 -13.86
N VAL A 321 8.94 -5.30 -14.66
CA VAL A 321 9.33 -3.88 -14.59
C VAL A 321 8.65 -3.23 -13.39
N LEU A 322 9.43 -2.67 -12.46
CA LEU A 322 8.93 -1.84 -11.37
C LEU A 322 9.01 -0.36 -11.76
N THR A 323 7.89 0.35 -11.71
CA THR A 323 7.86 1.80 -11.96
C THR A 323 8.12 2.58 -10.67
N THR A 324 8.71 3.75 -10.81
CA THR A 324 9.25 4.54 -9.69
C THR A 324 8.45 5.81 -9.40
N GLY A 325 7.27 6.00 -9.99
CA GLY A 325 6.45 7.20 -9.77
C GLY A 325 5.83 7.20 -8.38
N ASN A 326 5.93 8.34 -7.67
CA ASN A 326 5.36 8.52 -6.33
C ASN A 326 3.91 9.07 -6.37
N LYS A 327 3.27 9.20 -5.20
CA LYS A 327 1.88 9.67 -5.08
C LYS A 327 1.72 11.11 -5.55
N SER A 328 2.68 11.98 -5.25
CA SER A 328 2.64 13.41 -5.56
C SER A 328 2.67 13.63 -7.07
N GLU A 329 3.59 12.96 -7.77
CA GLU A 329 3.68 12.96 -9.23
C GLU A 329 2.44 12.35 -9.89
N THR A 330 1.98 11.20 -9.37
CA THR A 330 0.77 10.53 -9.85
C THR A 330 -0.47 11.41 -9.69
N ALA A 331 -0.56 12.16 -8.58
CA ALA A 331 -1.68 13.03 -8.29
C ALA A 331 -1.81 14.17 -9.31
N VAL A 332 -0.75 14.93 -9.52
CA VAL A 332 -0.77 16.08 -10.44
C VAL A 332 -0.46 15.72 -11.90
N GLY A 333 -0.22 14.43 -12.17
CA GLY A 333 0.09 13.89 -13.49
C GLY A 333 1.46 14.31 -14.02
N TYR A 334 2.43 14.51 -13.12
CA TYR A 334 3.83 14.77 -13.44
C TYR A 334 4.53 13.47 -13.85
N SER A 335 4.06 12.89 -14.96
CA SER A 335 4.56 11.63 -15.50
C SER A 335 4.26 11.51 -16.99
N THR A 336 5.06 10.70 -17.67
CA THR A 336 4.85 10.37 -19.08
C THR A 336 4.08 9.06 -19.23
N LEU A 337 2.94 9.11 -19.93
CA LEU A 337 2.24 7.88 -20.33
C LEU A 337 3.11 7.05 -21.27
N TYR A 338 3.25 5.77 -20.92
CA TYR A 338 4.09 4.78 -21.62
C TYR A 338 5.60 5.07 -21.53
N GLY A 339 5.99 6.04 -20.72
CA GLY A 339 7.38 6.25 -20.30
C GLY A 339 7.56 5.77 -18.87
N ASP A 340 7.54 6.69 -17.91
CA ASP A 340 7.72 6.41 -16.47
C ASP A 340 6.65 5.48 -15.90
N THR A 341 5.49 5.44 -16.55
CA THR A 341 4.35 4.58 -16.19
C THR A 341 4.40 3.20 -16.86
N ALA A 342 5.38 2.93 -17.73
CA ALA A 342 5.52 1.64 -18.40
C ALA A 342 6.13 0.61 -17.44
N GLY A 343 5.27 -0.18 -16.81
CA GLY A 343 5.70 -1.34 -16.04
C GLY A 343 4.52 -2.14 -15.47
N GLY A 344 4.85 -3.19 -14.72
CA GLY A 344 3.85 -4.11 -14.17
C GLY A 344 3.42 -3.80 -12.74
N PHE A 345 4.27 -3.11 -11.96
CA PHE A 345 3.97 -2.77 -10.57
C PHE A 345 4.62 -1.47 -10.12
N ALA A 346 3.87 -0.60 -9.45
CA ALA A 346 4.31 0.72 -9.01
C ALA A 346 4.51 0.75 -7.49
N VAL A 347 5.72 0.41 -7.05
CA VAL A 347 6.04 0.17 -5.63
C VAL A 347 5.62 1.34 -4.75
N ILE A 348 5.97 2.56 -5.13
CA ILE A 348 5.79 3.77 -4.32
C ILE A 348 4.64 4.68 -4.81
N LYS A 349 3.70 4.15 -5.59
CA LYS A 349 2.58 4.91 -6.18
C LYS A 349 1.70 5.62 -5.16
N ASP A 350 1.59 5.10 -3.94
CA ASP A 350 0.80 5.69 -2.86
C ASP A 350 1.67 6.32 -1.75
N VAL A 351 2.97 6.55 -2.02
CA VAL A 351 3.89 7.22 -1.11
C VAL A 351 4.04 8.69 -1.51
N PRO A 352 3.68 9.68 -0.67
CA PRO A 352 3.96 11.10 -0.93
C PRO A 352 5.46 11.38 -1.04
N LYS A 353 5.86 12.39 -1.82
CA LYS A 353 7.27 12.74 -2.03
C LYS A 353 7.99 13.02 -0.72
N THR A 354 7.36 13.74 0.21
CA THR A 354 7.89 14.01 1.54
C THR A 354 8.26 12.71 2.29
N MET A 355 7.40 11.69 2.20
CA MET A 355 7.64 10.37 2.79
C MET A 355 8.68 9.55 2.01
N VAL A 356 8.89 9.80 0.71
CA VAL A 356 10.00 9.19 -0.05
C VAL A 356 11.35 9.59 0.56
N TYR A 357 11.52 10.87 0.92
CA TYR A 357 12.72 11.35 1.61
C TYR A 357 12.89 10.69 2.98
N GLU A 358 11.82 10.66 3.79
CA GLU A 358 11.83 10.02 5.11
C GLU A 358 12.20 8.53 5.04
N LEU A 359 11.65 7.80 4.05
CA LEU A 359 11.95 6.39 3.83
C LEU A 359 13.40 6.18 3.36
N ALA A 360 13.94 7.06 2.52
CA ALA A 360 15.33 6.96 2.09
C ALA A 360 16.30 7.15 3.26
N GLU A 361 16.02 8.11 4.14
CA GLU A 361 16.77 8.30 5.39
C GLU A 361 16.61 7.11 6.35
N TYR A 362 15.40 6.55 6.46
CA TYR A 362 15.12 5.35 7.23
C TYR A 362 15.95 4.14 6.74
N VAL A 363 16.07 3.95 5.42
CA VAL A 363 16.88 2.88 4.82
C VAL A 363 18.34 3.02 5.23
N ASN A 364 18.93 4.21 5.09
CA ASN A 364 20.32 4.47 5.48
C ASN A 364 20.53 4.31 6.99
N ARG A 365 19.62 4.85 7.80
CA ARG A 365 19.66 4.75 9.28
C ARG A 365 19.63 3.29 9.74
N THR A 366 18.74 2.49 9.17
CA THR A 366 18.58 1.07 9.53
C THR A 366 19.77 0.22 9.09
N ALA A 367 20.37 0.54 7.94
CA ALA A 367 21.56 -0.13 7.46
C ALA A 367 22.85 0.25 8.22
N GLY A 368 22.83 1.37 8.96
CA GLY A 368 24.02 1.92 9.62
C GLY A 368 25.10 2.40 8.66
N ARG A 369 24.76 2.54 7.37
CA ARG A 369 25.64 2.99 6.28
C ARG A 369 24.82 3.60 5.15
N GLU A 370 25.51 4.30 4.26
CA GLU A 370 24.92 4.85 3.04
C GLU A 370 24.54 3.72 2.08
N ILE A 371 23.24 3.50 1.92
CA ILE A 371 22.65 2.64 0.88
C ILE A 371 22.25 3.51 -0.30
N ILE A 372 21.40 4.50 -0.03
CA ILE A 372 21.01 5.55 -0.96
C ILE A 372 21.98 6.71 -0.75
N PRO A 373 22.71 7.17 -1.78
CA PRO A 373 23.72 8.20 -1.59
C PRO A 373 23.16 9.50 -1.01
N GLU A 374 23.93 10.15 -0.14
CA GLU A 374 23.54 11.40 0.51
C GLU A 374 23.34 12.54 -0.53
N SER A 375 24.10 12.49 -1.62
CA SER A 375 23.91 13.34 -2.80
C SER A 375 22.51 13.19 -3.40
N VAL A 376 21.97 11.96 -3.46
CA VAL A 376 20.61 11.69 -3.97
C VAL A 376 19.54 12.27 -3.05
N ILE A 377 19.74 12.17 -1.73
CA ILE A 377 18.78 12.68 -0.73
C ILE A 377 18.77 14.21 -0.70
N LYS A 378 19.94 14.86 -0.83
CA LYS A 378 20.06 16.32 -0.78
C LYS A 378 19.78 17.01 -2.10
N ARG A 379 19.81 16.30 -3.22
CA ARG A 379 19.61 16.88 -4.55
C ARG A 379 18.16 17.36 -4.72
N PRO A 380 17.95 18.57 -5.27
CA PRO A 380 16.63 19.00 -5.69
C PRO A 380 16.03 18.04 -6.75
N PRO A 381 14.74 17.68 -6.63
CA PRO A 381 14.11 16.73 -7.55
C PRO A 381 14.02 17.30 -8.99
N SER A 382 14.30 16.43 -9.96
CA SER A 382 14.30 16.74 -11.40
C SER A 382 14.14 15.47 -12.24
N ALA A 383 13.52 15.61 -13.42
CA ALA A 383 13.40 14.57 -14.44
C ALA A 383 14.57 14.54 -15.46
N GLU A 384 15.42 15.57 -15.50
CA GLU A 384 16.57 15.71 -16.43
C GLU A 384 16.23 15.40 -17.91
N LEU A 385 15.11 15.92 -18.41
CA LEU A 385 14.67 15.76 -19.80
C LEU A 385 15.04 16.95 -20.70
N ARG A 386 15.45 18.07 -20.09
CA ARG A 386 15.98 19.28 -20.74
C ARG A 386 17.01 19.94 -19.83
N ASP A 387 17.78 20.87 -20.38
CA ASP A 387 18.82 21.60 -19.65
C ASP A 387 18.25 22.34 -18.40
N ASP A 388 18.96 22.22 -17.28
CA ASP A 388 18.69 22.86 -15.99
C ASP A 388 17.27 22.65 -15.41
N GLN A 389 16.57 21.59 -15.82
CA GLN A 389 15.21 21.29 -15.37
C GLN A 389 15.11 21.07 -13.86
N LYS A 390 14.08 21.64 -13.23
CA LYS A 390 13.68 21.36 -11.83
C LYS A 390 12.18 21.16 -11.72
N ASP A 391 11.72 20.32 -10.79
CA ASP A 391 10.29 20.13 -10.55
C ASP A 391 9.60 21.43 -10.09
N SER A 392 10.34 22.27 -9.34
CA SER A 392 9.90 23.58 -8.86
C SER A 392 9.57 24.59 -9.98
N ASP A 393 9.98 24.31 -11.22
CA ASP A 393 9.61 25.13 -12.38
C ASP A 393 8.10 25.06 -12.66
N SER A 394 7.43 23.96 -12.26
CA SER A 394 6.03 23.69 -12.57
C SER A 394 5.15 23.49 -11.33
N LEU A 395 5.74 22.98 -10.24
CA LEU A 395 5.05 22.61 -9.01
C LEU A 395 5.51 23.49 -7.83
N PRO A 396 4.66 23.69 -6.80
CA PRO A 396 5.14 24.24 -5.54
C PRO A 396 6.07 23.24 -4.85
N ASP A 397 6.77 23.69 -3.80
CA ASP A 397 7.58 22.80 -2.95
C ASP A 397 6.76 21.60 -2.45
N TYR A 398 7.40 20.45 -2.38
CA TYR A 398 6.72 19.18 -2.09
C TYR A 398 6.03 19.15 -0.72
N ASP A 399 6.54 19.87 0.29
CA ASP A 399 5.87 20.01 1.58
C ASP A 399 4.48 20.66 1.45
N LEU A 400 4.39 21.74 0.68
CA LEU A 400 3.13 22.43 0.40
C LEU A 400 2.24 21.60 -0.52
N LEU A 401 2.82 20.98 -1.55
CA LEU A 401 2.09 20.12 -2.47
C LEU A 401 1.43 18.96 -1.73
N ASP A 402 2.20 18.20 -0.95
CA ASP A 402 1.72 17.01 -0.24
C ASP A 402 0.70 17.37 0.84
N THR A 403 0.85 18.54 1.49
CA THR A 403 -0.16 19.07 2.41
C THR A 403 -1.50 19.31 1.70
N ILE A 404 -1.48 19.94 0.51
CA ILE A 404 -2.69 20.16 -0.30
C ILE A 404 -3.28 18.83 -0.77
N LEU A 405 -2.44 17.92 -1.27
CA LEU A 405 -2.86 16.62 -1.80
C LEU A 405 -3.49 15.74 -0.71
N LYS A 406 -2.90 15.69 0.49
CA LYS A 406 -3.48 14.97 1.64
C LYS A 406 -4.87 15.50 1.97
N GLY A 407 -5.02 16.81 2.10
CA GLY A 407 -6.31 17.42 2.41
C GLY A 407 -7.36 17.20 1.31
N TYR A 408 -6.97 17.40 0.04
CA TYR A 408 -7.89 17.30 -1.09
C TYR A 408 -8.27 15.85 -1.46
N ILE A 409 -7.33 14.91 -1.37
CA ILE A 409 -7.53 13.52 -1.77
C ILE A 409 -7.94 12.68 -0.56
N GLU A 410 -7.13 12.64 0.48
CA GLU A 410 -7.33 11.70 1.58
C GLU A 410 -8.45 12.14 2.51
N GLU A 411 -8.52 13.44 2.82
CA GLU A 411 -9.47 14.02 3.78
C GLU A 411 -10.76 14.56 3.14
N ASP A 412 -10.90 14.50 1.80
CA ASP A 412 -12.04 15.05 1.03
C ASP A 412 -12.36 16.53 1.29
N LYS A 413 -11.36 17.33 1.72
CA LYS A 413 -11.55 18.76 1.92
C LYS A 413 -11.75 19.48 0.58
N SER A 414 -12.73 20.37 0.54
CA SER A 414 -12.93 21.28 -0.57
C SER A 414 -11.81 22.33 -0.66
N PRO A 415 -11.58 22.94 -1.84
CA PRO A 415 -10.64 24.05 -1.98
C PRO A 415 -10.91 25.21 -1.00
N ALA A 416 -12.18 25.44 -0.64
CA ALA A 416 -12.57 26.46 0.33
C ALA A 416 -12.12 26.11 1.76
N GLU A 417 -12.26 24.84 2.17
CA GLU A 417 -11.79 24.37 3.48
C GLU A 417 -10.26 24.41 3.59
N LEU A 418 -9.56 24.06 2.51
CA LEU A 418 -8.10 24.14 2.44
C LEU A 418 -7.60 25.59 2.53
N THR A 419 -8.28 26.51 1.85
CA THR A 419 -7.96 27.95 1.92
C THR A 419 -8.26 28.50 3.33
N ALA A 420 -9.39 28.10 3.93
CA ALA A 420 -9.74 28.48 5.31
C ALA A 420 -8.74 27.94 6.35
N ALA A 421 -8.04 26.85 6.05
CA ALA A 421 -6.95 26.32 6.85
C ALA A 421 -5.61 27.08 6.69
N GLY A 422 -5.59 28.17 5.91
CA GLY A 422 -4.44 29.07 5.75
C GLY A 422 -3.56 28.81 4.52
N LEU A 423 -4.00 27.94 3.60
CA LEU A 423 -3.28 27.66 2.35
C LEU A 423 -3.62 28.71 1.27
N ASP A 424 -2.66 29.03 0.41
CA ASP A 424 -2.84 30.00 -0.67
C ASP A 424 -3.92 29.54 -1.67
N ALA A 425 -4.93 30.39 -1.90
CA ALA A 425 -6.12 30.05 -2.66
C ALA A 425 -5.83 29.71 -4.13
N GLU A 426 -4.93 30.48 -4.77
CA GLU A 426 -4.56 30.26 -6.18
C GLU A 426 -3.80 28.95 -6.34
N THR A 427 -2.87 28.66 -5.43
CA THR A 427 -2.12 27.40 -5.41
C THR A 427 -3.04 26.20 -5.19
N VAL A 428 -3.92 26.24 -4.19
CA VAL A 428 -4.89 25.17 -3.92
C VAL A 428 -5.76 24.90 -5.15
N LYS A 429 -6.32 25.95 -5.75
CA LYS A 429 -7.16 25.83 -6.95
C LYS A 429 -6.40 25.25 -8.14
N ARG A 430 -5.15 25.65 -8.34
CA ARG A 430 -4.28 25.11 -9.39
C ARG A 430 -4.02 23.61 -9.18
N ILE A 431 -3.65 23.21 -7.97
CA ILE A 431 -3.34 21.80 -7.66
C ILE A 431 -4.59 20.91 -7.76
N ALA A 432 -5.73 21.34 -7.19
CA ALA A 432 -6.99 20.60 -7.32
C ALA A 432 -7.36 20.37 -8.81
N ARG A 433 -7.20 21.41 -9.63
CA ARG A 433 -7.43 21.30 -11.08
C ARG A 433 -6.46 20.34 -11.76
N LEU A 434 -5.17 20.35 -11.40
CA LEU A 434 -4.20 19.39 -11.93
C LEU A 434 -4.57 17.96 -11.54
N VAL A 435 -5.02 17.73 -10.31
CA VAL A 435 -5.50 16.42 -9.87
C VAL A 435 -6.65 15.96 -10.77
N ASP A 436 -7.67 16.79 -10.98
CA ASP A 436 -8.85 16.37 -11.76
C ASP A 436 -8.53 16.15 -13.24
N LEU A 437 -7.71 17.00 -13.86
CA LEU A 437 -7.34 16.88 -15.28
C LEU A 437 -6.54 15.61 -15.59
N ASN A 438 -5.80 15.08 -14.62
CA ASN A 438 -4.90 13.94 -14.83
C ASN A 438 -5.51 12.57 -14.49
N GLU A 439 -6.84 12.49 -14.35
CA GLU A 439 -7.54 11.22 -14.13
C GLU A 439 -7.27 10.19 -15.24
N TYR A 440 -7.18 10.63 -16.50
CA TYR A 440 -6.90 9.73 -17.63
C TYR A 440 -5.53 9.05 -17.55
N LYS A 441 -4.52 9.70 -16.95
CA LYS A 441 -3.19 9.11 -16.75
C LYS A 441 -3.25 8.04 -15.67
N ARG A 442 -3.85 8.37 -14.53
CA ARG A 442 -3.94 7.47 -13.36
C ARG A 442 -4.70 6.18 -13.65
N ARG A 443 -5.69 6.24 -14.54
CA ARG A 443 -6.47 5.08 -14.99
C ARG A 443 -5.64 4.05 -15.77
N GLN A 444 -4.48 4.43 -16.27
CA GLN A 444 -3.56 3.59 -17.04
C GLN A 444 -2.26 3.27 -16.27
N SER A 445 -2.11 3.80 -15.06
CA SER A 445 -0.96 3.49 -14.20
C SER A 445 -1.05 2.05 -13.68
N PRO A 446 0.10 1.36 -13.53
CA PRO A 446 0.11 0.01 -12.97
C PRO A 446 -0.47 -0.02 -11.53
N PRO A 447 -0.89 -1.21 -11.06
CA PRO A 447 -1.21 -1.39 -9.65
C PRO A 447 0.03 -1.12 -8.79
N GLY A 448 -0.18 -0.67 -7.56
CA GLY A 448 0.91 -0.34 -6.63
C GLY A 448 0.49 -0.53 -5.19
N VAL A 449 1.46 -0.55 -4.27
CA VAL A 449 1.18 -0.77 -2.85
C VAL A 449 0.43 0.44 -2.28
N ARG A 450 -0.75 0.19 -1.69
CA ARG A 450 -1.56 1.17 -0.98
C ARG A 450 -1.14 1.25 0.49
N ILE A 451 -0.75 2.43 0.94
CA ILE A 451 -0.31 2.70 2.32
C ILE A 451 -1.14 3.78 3.01
N THR A 452 -1.97 4.52 2.28
CA THR A 452 -2.79 5.62 2.80
C THR A 452 -4.25 5.22 2.99
N PRO A 453 -5.04 5.99 3.76
CA PRO A 453 -6.48 5.75 3.91
C PRO A 453 -7.27 5.89 2.60
N LYS A 454 -6.75 6.65 1.61
CA LYS A 454 -7.38 6.81 0.29
C LYS A 454 -6.33 6.88 -0.83
N ALA A 455 -6.25 5.81 -1.62
CA ALA A 455 -5.40 5.75 -2.79
C ALA A 455 -6.18 6.09 -4.08
N PHE A 456 -5.45 6.31 -5.18
CA PHE A 456 -6.05 6.41 -6.50
C PHE A 456 -6.49 5.03 -7.00
N GLY A 457 -7.74 4.91 -7.47
CA GLY A 457 -8.30 3.64 -7.94
C GLY A 457 -9.63 3.33 -7.28
N LYS A 458 -9.74 2.19 -6.59
CA LYS A 458 -11.01 1.74 -6.01
C LYS A 458 -11.58 2.70 -4.97
N ASP A 459 -10.72 3.33 -4.17
CA ASP A 459 -11.11 4.27 -3.11
C ASP A 459 -11.62 5.63 -3.63
N ARG A 460 -11.09 6.10 -4.79
CA ARG A 460 -11.46 7.39 -5.39
C ARG A 460 -11.79 7.20 -6.87
N ARG A 461 -13.09 7.24 -7.20
CA ARG A 461 -13.62 7.00 -8.55
C ARG A 461 -14.13 8.31 -9.15
N MET A 462 -13.29 8.97 -9.96
CA MET A 462 -13.69 10.21 -10.66
C MET A 462 -13.89 9.98 -12.16
N PRO A 463 -14.77 10.76 -12.83
CA PRO A 463 -14.91 10.72 -14.28
C PRO A 463 -13.68 11.33 -14.97
N ILE A 464 -13.29 10.75 -16.11
CA ILE A 464 -12.26 11.33 -16.99
C ILE A 464 -12.82 12.56 -17.72
N THR A 465 -13.99 12.41 -18.35
CA THR A 465 -14.71 13.52 -18.98
C THR A 465 -15.39 14.34 -17.90
N ASN A 466 -14.71 15.39 -17.43
CA ASN A 466 -15.16 16.22 -16.33
C ASN A 466 -15.01 17.71 -16.65
N HIS A 467 -16.10 18.47 -16.53
CA HIS A 467 -16.12 19.93 -16.66
C HIS A 467 -16.50 20.65 -15.35
N TYR A 468 -16.64 19.91 -14.25
CA TYR A 468 -16.85 20.48 -12.92
C TYR A 468 -15.65 21.37 -12.54
N ARG A 469 -15.93 22.55 -11.98
CA ARG A 469 -14.93 23.57 -11.63
C ARG A 469 -15.19 24.18 -10.27
#